data_AF-A0A562UE33-F1
#
_entry.id   AF-A0A562UE33-F1
#
_cell.length_a   1.000
_cell.length_b   1.000
_cell.length_c   1.000
_cell.angle_alpha   90.00
_cell.angle_beta   90.00
_cell.angle_gamma   90.00
#
_symmetry.space_group_name_H-M   'P 1'
#
loop_
_entity.id
_entity.type
_entity.pdbx_description
1 polymer ?
#
loop_
_entity_poly.entity_id
_entity_poly.type
_entity_poly.pdbx_seq_one_letter_code
_entity_poly.pdbx_strand_id
1 'polypeptide(L)'
;MDNQYYVYLLLLFLISIAGVARYKKLSPAFKTLTTLIIATFISETIKKIIGKIFHNSMPVAHLWAIMEYAFFSFVYYHLLEDRLVKKAIIASVFFMLLLEIVNFSFFETLLQFPSLILNVSQFIYVLYSLLLFRQMLLNPAEESLFKQSVFWFNLDMLLYCTAMFLDFALTDYFIKNNLDATILIYFSIVVNMLFYAVIGVSILIDNRKYNAVSFNNS
;
A
#
# COMPACT_ATOMS: atom_id res chain seq x y z
N MET A 1 -8.52 6.13 -21.43
CA MET A 1 -7.72 5.71 -20.26
C MET A 1 -6.57 6.67 -19.95
N ASP A 2 -5.88 7.26 -20.94
CA ASP A 2 -4.71 8.12 -20.67
C ASP A 2 -5.00 9.32 -19.75
N ASN A 3 -6.12 10.02 -19.93
CA ASN A 3 -6.48 11.15 -19.06
C ASN A 3 -6.59 10.76 -17.58
N GLN A 4 -7.20 9.61 -17.28
CA GLN A 4 -7.35 9.12 -15.90
C GLN A 4 -6.01 8.79 -15.27
N TYR A 5 -5.10 8.22 -16.06
CA TYR A 5 -3.74 7.92 -15.63
C TYR A 5 -2.95 9.19 -15.29
N TYR A 6 -3.08 10.27 -16.08
CA TYR A 6 -2.44 11.54 -15.76
C TYR A 6 -3.01 12.20 -14.50
N VAL A 7 -4.33 12.11 -14.27
CA VAL A 7 -4.96 12.56 -13.03
C VAL A 7 -4.40 11.79 -11.83
N TYR A 8 -4.26 10.48 -11.95
CA TYR A 8 -3.64 9.62 -10.94
C TYR A 8 -2.19 10.01 -10.63
N LEU A 9 -1.36 10.22 -11.66
CA LEU A 9 0.03 10.66 -11.47
C LEU A 9 0.11 12.05 -10.84
N LEU A 10 -0.77 12.97 -11.22
CA LEU A 10 -0.85 14.30 -10.62
C LEU A 10 -1.20 14.21 -9.13
N LEU A 11 -2.14 13.34 -8.76
CA LEU A 11 -2.50 13.08 -7.37
C LEU A 11 -1.28 12.60 -6.56
N LEU A 12 -0.57 11.57 -7.04
CA LEU A 12 0.64 11.05 -6.40
C LEU A 12 1.73 12.13 -6.26
N PHE A 13 1.91 12.96 -7.29
CA PHE A 13 2.87 14.05 -7.28
C PHE A 13 2.52 15.10 -6.21
N LEU A 14 1.26 15.52 -6.12
CA LEU A 14 0.81 16.48 -5.11
C LEU A 14 0.98 15.93 -3.68
N ILE A 15 0.64 14.66 -3.46
CA ILE A 15 0.83 14.01 -2.15
C ILE A 15 2.32 13.90 -1.81
N SER A 16 3.16 13.56 -2.79
CA SER A 16 4.62 13.51 -2.62
C SER A 16 5.17 14.87 -2.17
N ILE A 17 4.76 15.97 -2.82
CA ILE A 17 5.16 17.33 -2.42
C ILE A 17 4.69 17.64 -1.00
N ALA A 18 3.43 17.34 -0.67
CA ALA A 18 2.87 17.59 0.66
C ALA A 18 3.61 16.82 1.75
N GLY A 19 3.93 15.54 1.50
CA GLY A 19 4.70 14.69 2.41
C GLY A 19 6.12 15.20 2.61
N VAL A 20 6.82 15.58 1.53
CA VAL A 20 8.18 16.16 1.62
C VAL A 20 8.16 17.48 2.39
N ALA A 21 7.20 18.36 2.13
CA ALA A 21 7.06 19.64 2.83
C ALA A 21 6.84 19.46 4.34
N ARG A 22 6.15 18.40 4.75
CA ARG A 22 5.90 18.08 6.17
C ARG A 22 6.87 17.06 6.76
N TYR A 23 7.84 16.53 6.01
CA TYR A 23 8.63 15.34 6.39
C TYR A 23 9.29 15.43 7.77
N LYS A 24 9.78 16.62 8.16
CA LYS A 24 10.41 16.84 9.48
C LYS A 24 9.41 16.70 10.66
N LYS A 25 8.13 16.95 10.42
CA LYS A 25 7.04 16.90 11.42
C LYS A 25 6.36 15.52 11.49
N LEU A 26 6.56 14.66 10.51
CA LEU A 26 5.95 13.34 10.46
C LEU A 26 6.55 12.38 11.48
N SER A 27 5.73 11.48 11.99
CA SER A 27 6.17 10.32 12.75
C SER A 27 6.96 9.34 11.85
N PRO A 28 7.77 8.42 12.41
CA PRO A 28 8.57 7.49 11.61
C PRO A 28 7.75 6.68 10.61
N ALA A 29 6.57 6.18 11.01
CA ALA A 29 5.65 5.46 10.13
C ALA A 29 5.26 6.30 8.90
N PHE A 30 4.88 7.55 9.11
CA PHE A 30 4.43 8.44 8.03
C PHE A 30 5.58 9.01 7.18
N LYS A 31 6.81 9.03 7.71
CA LYS A 31 8.01 9.25 6.88
C LYS A 31 8.22 8.10 5.91
N THR A 32 8.11 6.86 6.39
CA THR A 32 8.17 5.66 5.55
C THR A 32 7.06 5.68 4.49
N LEU A 33 5.83 6.05 4.89
CA LEU A 33 4.71 6.19 3.96
C LEU A 33 4.96 7.28 2.91
N THR A 34 5.54 8.42 3.29
CA THR A 34 5.91 9.46 2.32
C THR A 34 6.96 8.97 1.32
N THR A 35 7.98 8.25 1.80
CA THR A 35 8.99 7.62 0.92
C THR A 35 8.34 6.62 -0.03
N LEU A 36 7.38 5.82 0.45
CA LEU A 36 6.61 4.90 -0.39
C LEU A 36 5.88 5.64 -1.50
N ILE A 37 5.13 6.70 -1.21
CA ILE A 37 4.38 7.45 -2.24
C ILE A 37 5.28 8.05 -3.32
N ILE A 38 6.45 8.56 -2.94
CA ILE A 38 7.46 9.04 -3.91
C ILE A 38 7.93 7.87 -4.79
N ALA A 39 8.23 6.73 -4.17
CA ALA A 39 8.66 5.54 -4.89
C ALA A 39 7.55 5.01 -5.82
N THR A 40 6.27 5.09 -5.41
CA THR A 40 5.11 4.74 -6.23
C THR A 40 5.04 5.63 -7.45
N PHE A 41 5.12 6.95 -7.27
CA PHE A 41 5.11 7.91 -8.38
C PHE A 41 6.21 7.63 -9.40
N ILE A 42 7.43 7.34 -8.93
CA ILE A 42 8.56 6.99 -9.79
C ILE A 42 8.30 5.67 -10.50
N SER A 43 7.87 4.63 -9.78
CA SER A 43 7.58 3.29 -10.32
C SER A 43 6.50 3.35 -11.40
N GLU A 44 5.41 4.07 -11.17
CA GLU A 44 4.34 4.27 -12.13
C GLU A 44 4.84 4.96 -13.41
N THR A 45 5.61 6.03 -13.24
CA THR A 45 6.21 6.74 -14.38
C THR A 45 7.12 5.81 -15.20
N ILE A 46 7.96 5.02 -14.53
CA ILE A 46 8.83 4.03 -15.18
C ILE A 46 8.00 2.96 -15.91
N LYS A 47 6.95 2.42 -15.27
CA LYS A 47 6.04 1.43 -15.89
C LYS A 47 5.43 1.96 -17.18
N LYS A 48 4.95 3.21 -17.21
CA LYS A 48 4.39 3.82 -18.43
C LYS A 48 5.42 3.99 -19.53
N ILE A 49 6.63 4.43 -19.20
CA ILE A 49 7.72 4.61 -20.18
C ILE A 49 8.14 3.25 -20.75
N ILE A 50 8.44 2.29 -19.90
CA ILE A 50 8.87 0.93 -20.30
C ILE A 50 7.74 0.23 -21.06
N GLY A 51 6.49 0.34 -20.60
CA GLY A 51 5.33 -0.21 -21.30
C GLY A 51 5.14 0.38 -22.71
N LYS A 52 5.55 1.63 -22.95
CA LYS A 52 5.52 2.24 -24.29
C LYS A 52 6.68 1.76 -25.18
N ILE A 53 7.87 1.56 -24.62
CA ILE A 53 9.07 1.18 -25.37
C ILE A 53 9.11 -0.33 -25.66
N PHE A 54 8.84 -1.14 -24.66
CA PHE A 54 9.01 -2.60 -24.70
C PHE A 54 7.67 -3.35 -24.79
N HIS A 55 6.53 -2.64 -24.80
CA HIS A 55 5.18 -3.22 -24.77
C HIS A 55 4.90 -4.14 -23.57
N ASN A 56 5.77 -4.12 -22.56
CA ASN A 56 5.62 -4.90 -21.35
C ASN A 56 6.28 -4.19 -20.16
N SER A 57 5.50 -3.86 -19.13
CA SER A 57 5.97 -3.24 -17.89
C SER A 57 5.98 -4.19 -16.69
N MET A 58 5.67 -5.48 -16.90
CA MET A 58 5.54 -6.47 -15.83
C MET A 58 6.82 -6.69 -15.02
N PRO A 59 8.04 -6.67 -15.59
CA PRO A 59 9.26 -6.78 -14.79
C PRO A 59 9.37 -5.70 -13.70
N VAL A 60 8.90 -4.49 -14.01
CA VAL A 60 8.86 -3.37 -13.03
C VAL A 60 7.79 -3.64 -11.98
N ALA A 61 6.66 -4.24 -12.35
CA ALA A 61 5.58 -4.58 -11.43
C ALA A 61 6.00 -5.64 -10.41
N HIS A 62 6.73 -6.69 -10.82
CA HIS A 62 7.29 -7.70 -9.91
C HIS A 62 8.21 -7.07 -8.85
N LEU A 63 9.18 -6.25 -9.28
CA LEU A 63 10.10 -5.57 -8.36
C LEU A 63 9.35 -4.60 -7.44
N TRP A 64 8.39 -3.85 -8.01
CA TRP A 64 7.57 -2.91 -7.27
C TRP A 64 6.74 -3.60 -6.19
N ALA A 65 6.13 -4.75 -6.47
CA ALA A 65 5.30 -5.47 -5.50
C ALA A 65 6.06 -5.85 -4.23
N ILE A 66 7.30 -6.35 -4.34
CA ILE A 66 8.14 -6.63 -3.17
C ILE A 66 8.47 -5.34 -2.41
N MET A 67 8.85 -4.28 -3.13
CA MET A 67 9.21 -3.01 -2.50
C MET A 67 8.03 -2.40 -1.74
N GLU A 68 6.86 -2.35 -2.38
CA GLU A 68 5.61 -1.89 -1.80
C GLU A 68 5.26 -2.70 -0.54
N TYR A 69 5.38 -4.03 -0.61
CA TYR A 69 5.23 -4.91 0.55
C TYR A 69 6.16 -4.55 1.69
N ALA A 70 7.45 -4.39 1.41
CA ALA A 70 8.43 -4.03 2.43
C ALA A 70 8.10 -2.68 3.08
N PHE A 71 7.78 -1.66 2.28
CA PHE A 71 7.46 -0.32 2.80
C PHE A 71 6.21 -0.32 3.69
N PHE A 72 5.09 -0.91 3.24
CA PHE A 72 3.89 -1.01 4.08
C PHE A 72 4.15 -1.84 5.35
N SER A 73 4.90 -2.92 5.24
CA SER A 73 5.33 -3.71 6.40
C SER A 73 6.13 -2.86 7.39
N PHE A 74 7.04 -2.00 6.92
CA PHE A 74 7.79 -1.07 7.78
C PHE A 74 6.91 0.02 8.39
N VAL A 75 5.87 0.49 7.70
CA VAL A 75 4.86 1.39 8.30
C VAL A 75 4.21 0.69 9.50
N TYR A 76 3.72 -0.54 9.32
CA TYR A 76 3.11 -1.32 10.42
C TYR A 76 4.10 -1.69 11.51
N TYR A 77 5.37 -1.96 11.19
CA TYR A 77 6.43 -2.18 12.18
C TYR A 77 6.58 -0.99 13.14
N HIS A 78 6.40 0.23 12.64
CA HIS A 78 6.46 1.44 13.45
C HIS A 78 5.18 1.72 14.23
N LEU A 79 4.02 1.25 13.75
CA LEU A 79 2.71 1.50 14.37
C LEU A 79 2.32 0.45 15.43
N LEU A 80 2.67 -0.81 15.19
CA LEU A 80 2.39 -1.90 16.13
C LEU A 80 3.43 -1.93 17.24
N GLU A 81 3.04 -2.26 18.46
CA GLU A 81 3.92 -2.22 19.64
C GLU A 81 4.49 -3.58 20.02
N ASP A 82 3.71 -4.64 19.81
CA ASP A 82 4.07 -5.99 20.23
C ASP A 82 5.36 -6.48 19.54
N ARG A 83 6.31 -6.95 20.37
CA ARG A 83 7.65 -7.36 19.90
C ARG A 83 7.61 -8.64 19.05
N LEU A 84 6.70 -9.57 19.32
CA LEU A 84 6.55 -10.78 18.53
C LEU A 84 5.95 -10.43 17.17
N VAL A 85 4.94 -9.56 17.14
CA VAL A 85 4.35 -9.04 15.90
C VAL A 85 5.40 -8.32 15.06
N LYS A 86 6.25 -7.46 15.65
CA LYS A 86 7.37 -6.82 14.93
C LYS A 86 8.33 -7.83 14.30
N LYS A 87 8.69 -8.89 15.02
CA LYS A 87 9.53 -9.97 14.47
C LYS A 87 8.83 -10.69 13.32
N ALA A 88 7.53 -10.96 13.46
CA ALA A 88 6.72 -11.57 12.41
C ALA A 88 6.64 -10.69 11.15
N ILE A 89 6.52 -9.36 11.32
CA ILE A 89 6.55 -8.41 10.21
C ILE A 89 7.87 -8.52 9.44
N ILE A 90 9.01 -8.45 10.14
CA ILE A 90 10.32 -8.57 9.48
C ILE A 90 10.48 -9.94 8.80
N ALA A 91 10.11 -11.03 9.47
CA ALA A 91 10.14 -12.36 8.89
C ALA A 91 9.26 -12.47 7.64
N SER A 92 8.10 -11.81 7.63
CA SER A 92 7.20 -11.82 6.48
C SER A 92 7.78 -11.09 5.26
N VAL A 93 8.62 -10.05 5.45
CA VAL A 93 9.32 -9.38 4.34
C VAL A 93 10.30 -10.33 3.66
N PHE A 94 11.08 -11.09 4.46
CA PHE A 94 11.96 -12.12 3.91
C PHE A 94 11.17 -13.26 3.25
N PHE A 95 10.06 -13.66 3.84
CA PHE A 95 9.16 -14.66 3.25
C PHE A 95 8.62 -14.20 1.89
N MET A 96 8.15 -12.95 1.76
CA MET A 96 7.62 -12.41 0.50
C MET A 96 8.70 -12.30 -0.57
N LEU A 97 9.93 -11.94 -0.20
CA LEU A 97 11.06 -11.96 -1.13
C LEU A 97 11.34 -13.37 -1.64
N LEU A 98 11.38 -14.37 -0.76
CA LEU A 98 11.58 -15.77 -1.15
C LEU A 98 10.41 -16.29 -1.99
N LEU A 99 9.18 -15.92 -1.63
CA LEU A 99 7.98 -16.29 -2.36
C LEU A 99 8.04 -15.76 -3.79
N GLU A 100 8.48 -14.52 -4.01
CA GLU A 100 8.59 -13.98 -5.36
C GLU A 100 9.69 -14.66 -6.18
N ILE A 101 10.83 -15.01 -5.57
CA ILE A 101 11.89 -15.78 -6.24
C ILE A 101 11.36 -17.15 -6.70
N VAL A 102 10.59 -17.83 -5.84
CA VAL A 102 9.95 -19.10 -6.17
C VAL A 102 8.85 -18.90 -7.22
N ASN A 103 8.04 -17.85 -7.08
CA ASN A 103 6.98 -17.50 -8.02
C ASN A 103 7.53 -17.34 -9.44
N PHE A 104 8.59 -16.54 -9.58
CA PHE A 104 9.26 -16.34 -10.86
C PHE A 104 9.85 -17.62 -11.45
N SER A 105 10.39 -18.49 -10.59
CA SER A 105 11.07 -19.71 -11.03
C SER A 105 10.11 -20.82 -11.46
N PHE A 106 8.88 -20.86 -10.92
CA PHE A 106 7.99 -22.02 -11.06
C PHE A 106 6.55 -21.72 -11.52
N PHE A 107 6.04 -20.51 -11.34
CA PHE A 107 4.61 -20.21 -11.52
C PHE A 107 4.35 -19.09 -12.53
N GLU A 108 4.90 -17.89 -12.30
CA GLU A 108 4.65 -16.69 -13.10
C GLU A 108 5.95 -16.14 -13.67
N THR A 109 6.10 -16.06 -14.99
CA THR A 109 7.28 -15.45 -15.60
C THR A 109 7.34 -13.94 -15.32
N LEU A 110 8.52 -13.32 -15.35
CA LEU A 110 8.71 -11.86 -15.22
C LEU A 110 7.91 -11.00 -16.21
N LEU A 111 7.38 -11.63 -17.27
CA LEU A 111 6.58 -10.98 -18.31
C LEU A 111 5.06 -11.06 -18.03
N GLN A 112 4.64 -11.81 -17.01
CA GLN A 112 3.26 -11.96 -16.59
C GLN A 112 2.93 -11.05 -15.41
N PHE A 113 1.65 -10.88 -15.12
CA PHE A 113 1.23 -10.07 -13.98
C PHE A 113 1.57 -10.79 -12.65
N PRO A 114 2.14 -10.10 -11.64
CA PRO A 114 2.58 -10.69 -10.37
C PRO A 114 1.39 -11.00 -9.44
N SER A 115 0.48 -11.89 -9.84
CA SER A 115 -0.80 -12.07 -9.15
C SER A 115 -0.63 -12.75 -7.78
N LEU A 116 0.28 -13.72 -7.67
CA LEU A 116 0.48 -14.47 -6.43
C LEU A 116 0.96 -13.57 -5.30
N ILE A 117 2.03 -12.81 -5.54
CA ILE A 117 2.64 -11.94 -4.54
C ILE A 117 1.66 -10.84 -4.11
N LEU A 118 0.92 -10.24 -5.05
CA LEU A 118 -0.06 -9.20 -4.75
C LEU A 118 -1.20 -9.73 -3.87
N ASN A 119 -1.75 -10.91 -4.19
CA ASN A 119 -2.83 -11.51 -3.41
C ASN A 119 -2.39 -11.88 -1.99
N VAL A 120 -1.20 -12.47 -1.84
CA VAL A 120 -0.65 -12.79 -0.52
C VAL A 120 -0.37 -11.52 0.28
N SER A 121 0.14 -10.45 -0.36
CA SER A 121 0.31 -9.14 0.27
C SER A 121 -1.01 -8.59 0.80
N GLN A 122 -2.09 -8.60 0.00
CA GLN A 122 -3.41 -8.09 0.44
C GLN A 122 -3.90 -8.83 1.69
N PHE A 123 -3.76 -10.16 1.72
CA PHE A 123 -4.16 -10.95 2.88
C PHE A 123 -3.37 -10.56 4.14
N ILE A 124 -2.04 -10.39 4.03
CA ILE A 124 -1.20 -10.00 5.16
C ILE A 124 -1.52 -8.58 5.63
N TYR A 125 -1.78 -7.65 4.71
CA TYR A 125 -2.17 -6.29 5.06
C TYR A 125 -3.51 -6.23 5.82
N VAL A 126 -4.47 -7.10 5.48
CA VAL A 126 -5.70 -7.27 6.27
C VAL A 126 -5.35 -7.69 7.69
N LEU A 127 -4.47 -8.68 7.88
CA LEU A 127 -4.04 -9.12 9.22
C LEU A 127 -3.37 -7.98 10.00
N TYR A 128 -2.47 -7.23 9.37
CA TYR A 128 -1.86 -6.05 9.98
C TYR A 128 -2.90 -5.00 10.39
N SER A 129 -3.88 -4.77 9.52
CA SER A 129 -4.93 -3.79 9.78
C SER A 129 -5.80 -4.18 10.97
N LEU A 130 -6.15 -5.46 11.06
CA LEU A 130 -6.93 -6.01 12.18
C LEU A 130 -6.14 -5.96 13.50
N LEU A 131 -4.84 -6.28 13.47
CA LEU A 131 -3.98 -6.18 14.65
C LEU A 131 -3.85 -4.74 15.13
N LEU A 132 -3.73 -3.77 14.22
CA LEU A 132 -3.63 -2.37 14.57
C LEU A 132 -4.96 -1.83 15.13
N PHE A 133 -6.10 -2.21 14.55
CA PHE A 133 -7.41 -1.88 15.15
C PHE A 133 -7.57 -2.50 16.53
N ARG A 134 -7.16 -3.76 16.74
CA ARG A 134 -7.17 -4.38 18.06
C ARG A 134 -6.32 -3.58 19.06
N GLN A 135 -5.12 -3.15 18.67
CA GLN A 135 -4.27 -2.33 19.54
C GLN A 135 -4.95 -1.01 19.90
N MET A 136 -5.55 -0.32 18.93
CA MET A 136 -6.27 0.95 19.17
C MET A 136 -7.51 0.79 20.07
N LEU A 137 -8.18 -0.36 20.01
CA LEU A 137 -9.32 -0.67 20.89
C LEU A 137 -8.89 -1.00 22.33
N LEU A 138 -7.74 -1.67 22.49
CA LEU A 138 -7.20 -2.01 23.82
C LEU A 138 -6.54 -0.82 24.50
N ASN A 139 -5.92 0.07 23.71
CA ASN A 139 -5.21 1.26 24.18
C ASN A 139 -5.87 2.52 23.59
N PRO A 140 -7.07 2.91 24.04
CA PRO A 140 -7.78 4.06 23.50
C PRO A 140 -7.03 5.35 23.81
N ALA A 141 -6.73 6.14 22.78
CA ALA A 141 -6.17 7.47 22.96
C ALA A 141 -7.25 8.47 23.43
N GLU A 142 -6.84 9.53 24.13
CA GLU A 142 -7.72 10.62 24.57
C GLU A 142 -8.34 11.39 23.38
N GLU A 143 -7.63 11.43 22.25
CA GLU A 143 -8.12 12.11 21.04
C GLU A 143 -9.15 11.28 20.29
N SER A 144 -10.17 11.96 19.75
CA SER A 144 -11.16 11.33 18.87
C SER A 144 -10.50 10.59 17.70
N LEU A 145 -10.97 9.39 17.37
CA LEU A 145 -10.45 8.55 16.27
C LEU A 145 -10.31 9.31 14.94
N PHE A 146 -11.26 10.18 14.61
CA PHE A 146 -11.25 10.97 13.36
C PHE A 146 -10.11 12.00 13.27
N LYS A 147 -9.43 12.32 14.36
CA LYS A 147 -8.25 13.20 14.38
C LYS A 147 -6.93 12.42 14.31
N GLN A 148 -6.97 11.10 14.43
CA GLN A 148 -5.78 10.26 14.44
C GLN A 148 -5.41 9.88 13.01
N SER A 149 -4.20 10.24 12.56
CA SER A 149 -3.67 9.85 11.25
C SER A 149 -3.62 8.34 11.07
N VAL A 150 -3.25 7.61 12.13
CA VAL A 150 -3.16 6.15 12.18
C VAL A 150 -4.50 5.49 11.88
N PHE A 151 -5.61 6.06 12.40
CA PHE A 151 -6.95 5.56 12.14
C PHE A 151 -7.29 5.59 10.65
N TRP A 152 -7.12 6.76 10.02
CA TRP A 152 -7.42 6.95 8.60
C TRP A 152 -6.57 6.06 7.70
N PHE A 153 -5.27 5.99 7.95
CA PHE A 153 -4.37 5.08 7.24
C PHE A 153 -4.82 3.61 7.37
N ASN A 154 -5.14 3.17 8.59
CA ASN A 154 -5.48 1.77 8.82
C ASN A 154 -6.84 1.37 8.24
N LEU A 155 -7.82 2.27 8.33
CA LEU A 155 -9.14 2.10 7.70
C LEU A 155 -9.01 2.00 6.18
N ASP A 156 -8.24 2.92 5.60
CA ASP A 156 -7.98 2.96 4.16
C ASP A 156 -7.29 1.68 3.68
N MET A 157 -6.26 1.22 4.40
CA MET A 157 -5.57 -0.03 4.08
C MET A 157 -6.52 -1.21 4.08
N LEU A 158 -7.36 -1.36 5.12
CA LEU A 158 -8.31 -2.47 5.21
C LEU A 158 -9.32 -2.46 4.04
N LEU A 159 -9.87 -1.27 3.72
CA LEU A 159 -10.84 -1.11 2.64
C LEU A 159 -10.20 -1.37 1.27
N TYR A 160 -9.01 -0.80 1.03
CA TYR A 160 -8.24 -1.01 -0.19
C TYR A 160 -7.91 -2.49 -0.41
N CYS A 161 -7.38 -3.18 0.61
CA CYS A 161 -7.01 -4.59 0.48
C CYS A 161 -8.24 -5.47 0.17
N THR A 162 -9.37 -5.18 0.81
CA THR A 162 -10.62 -5.90 0.56
C THR A 162 -11.13 -5.65 -0.86
N ALA A 163 -11.11 -4.40 -1.32
CA ALA A 163 -11.54 -4.02 -2.66
C ALA A 163 -10.64 -4.62 -3.75
N MET A 164 -9.31 -4.54 -3.58
CA MET A 164 -8.35 -5.06 -4.55
C MET A 164 -8.31 -6.59 -4.58
N PHE A 165 -8.49 -7.27 -3.44
CA PHE A 165 -8.64 -8.72 -3.43
C PHE A 165 -9.85 -9.17 -4.26
N LEU A 166 -10.99 -8.47 -4.11
CA LEU A 166 -12.18 -8.73 -4.93
C LEU A 166 -11.91 -8.42 -6.40
N ASP A 167 -11.27 -7.30 -6.69
CA ASP A 167 -10.93 -6.87 -8.05
C ASP A 167 -10.04 -7.89 -8.78
N PHE A 168 -9.00 -8.41 -8.12
CA PHE A 168 -8.12 -9.43 -8.70
C PHE A 168 -8.85 -10.75 -8.93
N ALA A 169 -9.65 -11.20 -7.97
CA ALA A 169 -10.43 -12.43 -8.10
C ALA A 169 -11.45 -12.35 -9.25
N LEU A 170 -12.15 -11.22 -9.37
CA LEU A 170 -13.10 -10.98 -10.47
C LEU A 170 -12.39 -10.81 -11.81
N THR A 171 -11.25 -10.14 -11.85
CA THR A 171 -10.49 -9.94 -13.09
C THR A 171 -10.03 -11.28 -13.67
N ASP A 172 -9.50 -12.17 -12.83
CA ASP A 172 -9.13 -13.52 -13.24
C ASP A 172 -10.34 -14.31 -13.77
N TYR A 173 -11.49 -14.23 -13.08
CA TYR A 173 -12.73 -14.84 -13.56
C TYR A 173 -13.18 -14.29 -14.92
N PHE A 174 -13.16 -12.97 -15.11
CA PHE A 174 -13.59 -12.32 -16.35
C PHE A 174 -12.68 -12.71 -17.51
N ILE A 175 -11.36 -12.70 -17.31
CA ILE A 175 -10.38 -13.12 -18.32
C ILE A 175 -10.59 -14.58 -18.71
N LYS A 176 -10.74 -15.49 -17.74
CA LYS A 176 -10.94 -16.93 -17.99
C LYS A 176 -12.24 -17.23 -18.75
N ASN A 177 -13.27 -16.43 -18.56
CA ASN A 177 -14.58 -16.61 -19.19
C ASN A 177 -14.78 -15.70 -20.43
N ASN A 178 -13.74 -15.00 -20.89
CA ASN A 178 -13.80 -14.05 -22.02
C ASN A 178 -14.88 -12.96 -21.85
N LEU A 179 -15.09 -12.50 -20.62
CA LEU A 179 -16.00 -11.39 -20.29
C LEU A 179 -15.27 -10.05 -20.40
N ASP A 180 -16.02 -8.98 -20.66
CA ASP A 180 -15.47 -7.62 -20.71
C ASP A 180 -15.07 -7.12 -19.31
N ALA A 181 -13.76 -7.06 -19.05
CA ALA A 181 -13.18 -6.61 -17.79
C ALA A 181 -13.05 -5.08 -17.67
N THR A 182 -13.56 -4.31 -18.64
CA THR A 182 -13.44 -2.84 -18.65
C THR A 182 -14.00 -2.18 -17.39
N ILE A 183 -15.11 -2.71 -16.85
CA ILE A 183 -15.70 -2.20 -15.59
C ILE A 183 -14.78 -2.38 -14.39
N LEU A 184 -14.04 -3.50 -14.33
CA LEU A 184 -13.09 -3.80 -13.26
C LEU A 184 -11.89 -2.84 -13.34
N ILE A 185 -11.37 -2.58 -14.55
CA ILE A 185 -10.30 -1.59 -14.75
C ILE A 185 -10.69 -0.22 -14.19
N TYR A 186 -11.91 0.26 -14.47
CA TYR A 186 -12.38 1.54 -13.92
C TYR A 186 -12.56 1.47 -12.40
N PHE A 187 -13.04 0.34 -11.87
CA PHE A 187 -13.14 0.12 -10.44
C PHE A 187 -11.76 0.19 -9.76
N SER A 188 -10.74 -0.52 -10.26
CA SER A 188 -9.39 -0.48 -9.70
C SER A 188 -8.81 0.94 -9.74
N ILE A 189 -9.03 1.70 -10.81
CA ILE A 189 -8.57 3.10 -10.91
C ILE A 189 -9.19 3.97 -9.82
N VAL A 190 -10.52 3.87 -9.62
CA VAL A 190 -11.23 4.64 -8.61
C VAL A 190 -10.76 4.25 -7.20
N VAL A 191 -10.64 2.96 -6.92
CA VAL A 191 -10.14 2.44 -5.64
C VAL A 191 -8.73 2.96 -5.36
N ASN A 192 -7.82 2.91 -6.33
CA ASN A 192 -6.46 3.44 -6.19
C ASN A 192 -6.45 4.96 -5.94
N MET A 193 -7.26 5.74 -6.68
CA MET A 193 -7.34 7.18 -6.46
C MET A 193 -7.84 7.51 -5.05
N LEU A 194 -8.86 6.81 -4.57
CA LEU A 194 -9.39 6.99 -3.22
C LEU A 194 -8.34 6.62 -2.17
N PHE A 195 -7.67 5.49 -2.34
CA PHE A 195 -6.60 5.03 -1.46
C PHE A 195 -5.50 6.07 -1.30
N TYR A 196 -4.92 6.54 -2.41
CA TYR A 196 -3.87 7.55 -2.30
C TYR A 196 -4.38 8.89 -1.77
N ALA A 197 -5.62 9.28 -2.08
CA ALA A 197 -6.21 10.49 -1.50
C ALA A 197 -6.31 10.39 0.03
N VAL A 198 -6.75 9.26 0.58
CA VAL A 198 -6.87 9.05 2.03
C VAL A 198 -5.50 8.90 2.69
N ILE A 199 -4.51 8.27 2.03
CA ILE A 199 -3.10 8.33 2.47
C ILE A 199 -2.63 9.79 2.55
N GLY A 200 -2.93 10.61 1.54
CA GLY A 200 -2.59 12.03 1.52
C GLY A 200 -3.20 12.79 2.70
N VAL A 201 -4.47 12.56 3.00
CA VAL A 201 -5.15 13.11 4.20
C VAL A 201 -4.46 12.64 5.48
N SER A 202 -4.15 11.35 5.58
CA SER A 202 -3.47 10.77 6.75
C SER A 202 -2.09 11.40 6.98
N ILE A 203 -1.32 11.62 5.92
CA ILE A 203 -0.03 12.33 5.95
C ILE A 203 -0.22 13.80 6.38
N LEU A 204 -1.28 14.49 5.94
CA LEU A 204 -1.56 15.88 6.30
C LEU A 204 -2.00 16.04 7.76
N ILE A 205 -2.72 15.06 8.31
CA ILE A 205 -3.15 15.04 9.70
C ILE A 205 -1.99 14.68 10.64
N ASP A 206 -1.07 13.79 10.22
CA ASP A 206 -0.01 13.28 11.08
C ASP A 206 0.87 14.40 11.67
N ASN A 207 1.19 14.26 12.96
CA ASN A 207 2.05 15.19 13.66
C ASN A 207 2.76 14.48 14.82
N ARG A 208 4.10 14.36 14.73
CA ARG A 208 4.95 13.59 15.64
C ARG A 208 4.75 13.92 17.13
N LYS A 209 4.39 15.17 17.47
CA LYS A 209 4.24 15.61 18.86
C LYS A 209 3.07 14.93 19.58
N TYR A 210 2.01 14.53 18.87
CA TYR A 210 0.83 13.92 19.47
C TYR A 210 1.03 12.42 19.70
N ASN A 211 1.64 11.72 18.74
CA ASN A 211 1.86 10.27 18.83
C ASN A 211 2.90 9.88 19.92
N ALA A 212 3.81 10.76 20.31
CA ALA A 212 4.80 10.45 21.36
C ALA A 212 4.23 10.50 22.79
N VAL A 213 3.09 11.16 22.98
CA VAL A 213 2.44 11.35 24.29
C VAL A 213 1.44 10.22 24.56
N SER A 214 0.78 9.69 23.52
CA SER A 214 -0.23 8.63 23.67
C SER A 214 0.32 7.26 24.03
N PHE A 215 1.57 6.94 23.64
CA PHE A 215 2.15 5.59 23.82
C PHE A 215 3.19 5.46 24.95
N ASN A 216 3.66 6.59 25.52
CA ASN A 216 4.59 6.55 26.66
C ASN A 216 3.89 6.54 28.03
N ASN A 217 2.57 6.71 28.05
CA ASN A 217 1.76 6.74 29.27
C ASN A 217 1.02 5.41 29.54
N SER A 218 1.33 4.36 28.77
CA SER A 218 0.81 2.98 28.89
C SER A 218 1.95 2.01 29.13
#